data_AF-A0A6B1FYY3-F1
#
_entry.id   AF-A0A6B1FYY3-F1
#
_cell.length_a   1.000
_cell.length_b   1.000
_cell.length_c   1.000
_cell.angle_alpha   90.00
_cell.angle_beta   90.00
_cell.angle_gamma   90.00
#
_symmetry.space_group_name_H-M   'P 1'
#
loop_
_entity.id
_entity.type
_entity.pdbx_description
1 polymer ?
#
loop_
_entity_poly.entity_id
_entity_poly.type
_entity_poly.pdbx_seq_one_letter_code
_entity_poly.pdbx_strand_id
1 'polypeptide(L)'
;MLELYGNLLTGQIPDLSNLFLLETLDLADNQLTGQIPDLSTLTNLVVLDLADNRLTGPILNLHLLSNLAFVHLENNLLTGPIPDLSELSNLRGLNLRGNSLCLPTGASLSHHHPEVAAHLNGLNPPICTAADLSTPLSAPQNLAANVSDGQVRLMWAAVSNAVGYELRTWDNFDRQWYSIGGELTTAEYTHTVQTDGRSYYYQVRARGAQETRSAWSERIIVVVVPTKFPPPPLSLGIDLEYQKYFEVGGVVAVAPIDVTDHRMVEVQEIFSGMLANRADLLEAMAYYNTRININDDNDPLAYKIKTSNAEWWGANLPENEPDCYVTIHELAHVIHYALEDQADGEEFNSKLNALLDAALTSGLWNDEYASTNIAEYWAETVTFWLKGSVDLRETGGTTRLENYDPEAAKLIQETLGDATVPSSCKR
;
A
#
# COMPACT_ATOMS: atom_id res chain seq x y z
N MET A 1 20.47 2.48 2.42
CA MET A 1 21.47 2.17 1.38
C MET A 1 21.86 0.70 1.52
N LEU A 2 22.07 -0.01 0.39
CA LEU A 2 22.54 -1.39 0.31
C LEU A 2 23.70 -1.40 -0.70
N GLU A 3 24.92 -1.50 -0.18
CA GLU A 3 26.15 -1.39 -0.97
C GLU A 3 26.96 -2.69 -0.79
N LEU A 4 26.94 -3.54 -1.81
CA LEU A 4 27.61 -4.84 -1.86
C LEU A 4 28.53 -4.97 -3.09
N TYR A 5 29.01 -3.84 -3.61
CA TYR A 5 29.86 -3.81 -4.79
C TYR A 5 31.22 -4.49 -4.57
N GLY A 6 31.85 -4.97 -5.64
CA GLY A 6 33.21 -5.51 -5.60
C GLY A 6 33.33 -6.83 -4.84
N ASN A 7 32.30 -7.68 -4.93
CA ASN A 7 32.25 -8.97 -4.27
C ASN A 7 32.21 -10.14 -5.29
N LEU A 8 32.10 -11.37 -4.79
CA LEU A 8 31.98 -12.57 -5.61
C LEU A 8 30.55 -13.14 -5.54
N LEU A 9 29.54 -12.27 -5.40
CA LEU A 9 28.16 -12.71 -5.30
C LEU A 9 27.71 -13.34 -6.62
N THR A 10 27.04 -14.49 -6.52
CA THR A 10 26.54 -15.28 -7.65
C THR A 10 25.06 -15.56 -7.50
N GLY A 11 24.41 -16.01 -8.58
CA GLY A 11 22.98 -16.33 -8.57
C GLY A 11 22.15 -15.12 -8.99
N GLN A 12 20.85 -15.16 -8.72
CA GLN A 12 19.93 -14.08 -9.09
C GLN A 12 19.86 -13.02 -8.00
N ILE A 13 19.61 -11.77 -8.39
CA ILE A 13 19.23 -10.73 -7.42
C ILE A 13 17.87 -11.14 -6.84
N PRO A 14 17.74 -11.28 -5.50
CA PRO A 14 16.47 -11.64 -4.87
C PRO A 14 15.45 -10.52 -5.03
N ASP A 15 14.19 -10.83 -4.68
CA ASP A 15 13.14 -9.83 -4.58
C ASP A 15 13.49 -8.77 -3.51
N LEU A 16 13.56 -7.51 -3.92
CA LEU A 16 13.93 -6.38 -3.06
C LEU A 16 12.72 -5.57 -2.61
N SER A 17 11.49 -6.02 -2.90
CA SER A 17 10.29 -5.19 -2.78
C SER A 17 10.01 -4.63 -1.37
N ASN A 18 10.52 -5.28 -0.32
CA ASN A 18 10.38 -4.84 1.07
C ASN A 18 11.38 -3.75 1.49
N LEU A 19 12.31 -3.34 0.62
CA LEU A 19 13.31 -2.31 0.91
C LEU A 19 12.83 -0.94 0.45
N PHE A 20 11.57 -0.57 0.67
CA PHE A 20 10.93 0.64 0.14
C PHE A 20 11.60 1.97 0.54
N LEU A 21 12.39 2.00 1.63
CA LEU A 21 13.20 3.15 2.05
C LEU A 21 14.60 3.19 1.40
N LEU A 22 14.88 2.30 0.45
CA LEU A 22 16.22 2.18 -0.14
C LEU A 22 16.50 3.33 -1.10
N GLU A 23 17.46 4.19 -0.73
CA GLU A 23 17.92 5.30 -1.58
C GLU A 23 19.08 4.92 -2.51
N THR A 24 19.84 3.89 -2.17
CA THR A 24 21.01 3.43 -2.95
C THR A 24 21.05 1.92 -2.96
N LEU A 25 21.07 1.36 -4.16
CA LEU A 25 21.31 -0.05 -4.43
C LEU A 25 22.55 -0.16 -5.30
N ASP A 26 23.66 -0.59 -4.70
CA ASP A 26 24.92 -0.80 -5.40
C ASP A 26 25.34 -2.27 -5.27
N LEU A 27 25.22 -3.00 -6.37
CA LEU A 27 25.62 -4.40 -6.52
C LEU A 27 26.69 -4.55 -7.61
N ALA A 28 27.38 -3.47 -7.97
CA ALA A 28 28.34 -3.46 -9.07
C ALA A 28 29.52 -4.43 -8.85
N ASP A 29 30.21 -4.82 -9.91
CA ASP A 29 31.42 -5.66 -9.86
C ASP A 29 31.19 -6.96 -9.05
N ASN A 30 30.28 -7.79 -9.56
CA ASN A 30 29.90 -9.08 -8.99
C ASN A 30 29.72 -10.13 -10.11
N GLN A 31 29.19 -11.31 -9.77
CA GLN A 31 28.91 -12.40 -10.73
C GLN A 31 27.42 -12.75 -10.77
N LEU A 32 26.54 -11.77 -10.52
CA LEU A 32 25.10 -11.95 -10.50
C LEU A 32 24.59 -12.27 -11.92
N THR A 33 23.55 -13.10 -11.99
CA THR A 33 22.99 -13.70 -13.21
C THR A 33 21.46 -13.59 -13.20
N GLY A 34 20.79 -13.92 -14.30
CA GLY A 34 19.33 -13.82 -14.39
C GLY A 34 18.85 -12.41 -14.69
N GLN A 35 17.57 -12.12 -14.48
CA GLN A 35 16.97 -10.82 -14.79
C GLN A 35 17.08 -9.84 -13.62
N ILE A 36 17.05 -8.54 -13.92
CA ILE A 36 16.85 -7.50 -12.91
C ILE A 36 15.45 -7.73 -12.31
N PRO A 37 15.30 -7.87 -10.97
CA PRO A 37 14.00 -8.05 -10.33
C PRO A 37 13.16 -6.78 -10.47
N ASP A 38 11.86 -6.91 -10.22
CA ASP A 38 10.96 -5.76 -10.20
C ASP A 38 11.35 -4.79 -9.08
N LEU A 39 11.71 -3.57 -9.45
CA LEU A 39 12.15 -2.51 -8.54
C LEU A 39 11.05 -1.46 -8.28
N SER A 40 9.84 -1.66 -8.82
CA SER A 40 8.76 -0.65 -8.81
C SER A 40 8.37 -0.12 -7.42
N THR A 41 8.60 -0.89 -6.35
CA THR A 41 8.31 -0.47 -4.97
C THR A 41 9.42 0.37 -4.34
N LEU A 42 10.58 0.50 -4.99
CA LEU A 42 11.74 1.25 -4.49
C LEU A 42 11.66 2.73 -4.90
N THR A 43 10.53 3.39 -4.66
CA THR A 43 10.25 4.75 -5.15
C THR A 43 11.20 5.83 -4.60
N ASN A 44 11.90 5.54 -3.49
CA ASN A 44 12.92 6.41 -2.91
C ASN A 44 14.32 6.23 -3.53
N LEU A 45 14.49 5.33 -4.50
CA LEU A 45 15.80 4.99 -5.05
C LEU A 45 16.39 6.17 -5.86
N VAL A 46 17.58 6.61 -5.45
CA VAL A 46 18.34 7.69 -6.08
C VAL A 46 19.48 7.12 -6.93
N VAL A 47 20.11 6.04 -6.47
CA VAL A 47 21.23 5.38 -7.15
C VAL A 47 20.91 3.91 -7.37
N LEU A 48 20.97 3.49 -8.63
CA LEU A 48 20.92 2.10 -9.06
C LEU A 48 22.21 1.77 -9.80
N ASP A 49 23.09 1.01 -9.15
CA ASP A 49 24.33 0.52 -9.76
C ASP A 49 24.36 -1.01 -9.78
N LEU A 50 24.22 -1.56 -10.98
CA LEU A 50 24.29 -3.00 -11.26
C LEU A 50 25.39 -3.31 -12.28
N ALA A 51 26.34 -2.38 -12.47
CA ALA A 51 27.40 -2.51 -13.46
C ALA A 51 28.26 -3.76 -13.25
N ASP A 52 28.92 -4.23 -14.31
CA ASP A 52 29.93 -5.30 -14.24
C ASP A 52 29.40 -6.59 -13.59
N ASN A 53 28.31 -7.12 -14.14
CA ASN A 53 27.68 -8.37 -13.74
C ASN A 53 27.36 -9.24 -14.97
N ARG A 54 26.55 -10.31 -14.82
CA ARG A 54 26.09 -11.18 -15.92
C ARG A 54 24.56 -11.19 -16.01
N LEU A 55 23.93 -10.05 -15.72
CA LEU A 55 22.48 -9.90 -15.77
C LEU A 55 21.98 -9.96 -17.22
N THR A 56 20.80 -10.53 -17.42
CA THR A 56 20.20 -10.86 -18.73
C THR A 56 18.78 -10.31 -18.82
N GLY A 57 18.19 -10.31 -20.02
CA GLY A 57 16.82 -9.83 -20.24
C GLY A 57 16.70 -8.31 -20.38
N PRO A 58 15.47 -7.79 -20.41
CA PRO A 58 15.22 -6.36 -20.64
C PRO A 58 15.51 -5.51 -19.40
N ILE A 59 15.80 -4.23 -19.64
CA ILE A 59 15.68 -3.20 -18.60
C ILE A 59 14.19 -3.00 -18.35
N LEU A 60 13.73 -3.26 -17.11
CA LEU A 60 12.34 -3.02 -16.72
C LEU A 60 12.02 -1.52 -16.75
N ASN A 61 10.74 -1.18 -16.89
CA ASN A 61 10.30 0.20 -16.96
C ASN A 61 10.61 0.94 -15.64
N LEU A 62 11.54 1.89 -15.68
CA LEU A 62 11.98 2.67 -14.53
C LEU A 62 11.06 3.86 -14.19
N HIS A 63 10.00 4.10 -14.98
CA HIS A 63 9.12 5.28 -14.84
C HIS A 63 8.53 5.52 -13.43
N LEU A 64 8.35 4.47 -12.62
CA LEU A 64 7.84 4.59 -11.25
C LEU A 64 8.90 5.06 -10.24
N LEU A 65 10.16 5.15 -10.65
CA LEU A 65 11.31 5.49 -9.81
C LEU A 65 11.77 6.93 -10.10
N SER A 66 10.86 7.89 -9.94
CA SER A 66 11.06 9.30 -10.32
C SER A 66 12.22 10.01 -9.61
N ASN A 67 12.70 9.47 -8.49
CA ASN A 67 13.83 9.98 -7.73
C ASN A 67 15.21 9.55 -8.26
N LEU A 68 15.26 8.65 -9.26
CA LEU A 68 16.53 8.17 -9.79
C LEU A 68 17.38 9.31 -10.37
N ALA A 69 18.58 9.43 -9.81
CA ALA A 69 19.61 10.36 -10.25
C ALA A 69 20.75 9.64 -11.00
N PHE A 70 21.07 8.39 -10.64
CA PHE A 70 22.16 7.65 -11.28
C PHE A 70 21.72 6.22 -11.60
N VAL A 71 21.87 5.82 -12.86
CA VAL A 71 21.57 4.47 -13.35
C VAL A 71 22.78 3.94 -14.12
N HIS A 72 23.48 2.97 -13.51
CA HIS A 72 24.63 2.30 -14.09
C HIS A 72 24.31 0.82 -14.28
N LEU A 73 24.23 0.39 -15.53
CA LEU A 73 23.91 -0.98 -15.93
C LEU A 73 24.96 -1.54 -16.90
N GLU A 74 26.09 -0.86 -17.07
CA GLU A 74 27.11 -1.24 -18.04
C GLU A 74 27.70 -2.62 -17.80
N ASN A 75 28.26 -3.20 -18.86
CA ASN A 75 28.98 -4.47 -18.86
C ASN A 75 28.15 -5.62 -18.26
N ASN A 76 26.94 -5.80 -18.79
CA ASN A 76 26.05 -6.92 -18.50
C ASN A 76 25.65 -7.63 -19.82
N LEU A 77 24.70 -8.55 -19.76
CA LEU A 77 24.13 -9.28 -20.91
C LEU A 77 22.68 -8.85 -21.18
N LEU A 78 22.32 -7.60 -20.87
CA LEU A 78 20.96 -7.08 -21.05
C LEU A 78 20.62 -6.96 -22.54
N THR A 79 19.35 -7.22 -22.87
CA THR A 79 18.84 -7.32 -24.25
C THR A 79 17.50 -6.62 -24.40
N GLY A 80 17.14 -6.21 -25.62
CA GLY A 80 15.82 -5.65 -25.91
C GLY A 80 15.79 -4.11 -25.89
N PRO A 81 14.59 -3.51 -25.90
CA PRO A 81 14.43 -2.07 -26.05
C PRO A 81 14.92 -1.31 -24.82
N ILE A 82 15.59 -0.18 -25.05
CA ILE A 82 15.80 0.82 -24.00
C ILE A 82 14.42 1.39 -23.64
N PRO A 83 14.00 1.33 -22.35
CA PRO A 83 12.69 1.82 -21.92
C PRO A 83 12.59 3.33 -22.08
N ASP A 84 11.38 3.88 -22.01
CA ASP A 84 11.22 5.32 -21.98
C ASP A 84 11.76 5.88 -20.65
N LEU A 85 12.69 6.83 -20.76
CA LEU A 85 13.36 7.51 -19.64
C LEU A 85 12.89 8.97 -19.50
N SER A 86 11.89 9.39 -20.28
CA SER A 86 11.39 10.77 -20.29
C SER A 86 10.84 11.24 -18.93
N GLU A 87 10.24 10.33 -18.17
CA GLU A 87 9.67 10.60 -16.84
C GLU A 87 10.73 10.70 -15.71
N LEU A 88 11.99 10.33 -15.97
CA LEU A 88 13.08 10.40 -14.99
C LEU A 88 13.70 11.80 -14.93
N SER A 89 12.91 12.77 -14.46
CA SER A 89 13.30 14.18 -14.42
C SER A 89 14.53 14.51 -13.57
N ASN A 90 14.90 13.64 -12.62
CA ASN A 90 16.05 13.81 -11.73
C ASN A 90 17.35 13.18 -12.24
N LEU A 91 17.33 12.52 -13.41
CA LEU A 91 18.44 11.69 -13.89
C LEU A 91 19.67 12.53 -14.26
N ARG A 92 20.77 12.32 -13.54
CA ARG A 92 22.09 12.98 -13.63
C ARG A 92 23.23 12.05 -14.09
N GLY A 93 22.93 10.79 -14.36
CA GLY A 93 23.89 9.84 -14.86
C GLY A 93 23.21 8.60 -15.40
N LEU A 94 23.57 8.24 -16.64
CA LEU A 94 23.10 7.02 -17.28
C LEU A 94 24.28 6.34 -17.96
N ASN A 95 24.55 5.09 -17.60
CA ASN A 95 25.49 4.25 -18.31
C ASN A 95 24.88 2.88 -18.62
N LEU A 96 24.92 2.52 -19.90
CA LEU A 96 24.29 1.33 -20.47
C LEU A 96 25.26 0.54 -21.38
N ARG A 97 26.53 0.98 -21.44
CA ARG A 97 27.53 0.44 -22.38
C ARG A 97 27.78 -1.04 -22.12
N GLY A 98 28.24 -1.77 -23.13
CA GLY A 98 28.59 -3.18 -22.96
C GLY A 98 27.38 -4.10 -22.73
N ASN A 99 26.20 -3.70 -23.20
CA ASN A 99 24.99 -4.54 -23.28
C ASN A 99 24.54 -4.72 -24.76
N SER A 100 23.51 -5.53 -24.99
CA SER A 100 22.91 -5.78 -26.32
C SER A 100 21.53 -5.11 -26.45
N LEU A 101 21.46 -3.81 -26.13
CA LEU A 101 20.23 -3.02 -26.13
C LEU A 101 19.97 -2.36 -27.49
N CYS A 102 18.71 -2.04 -27.77
CA CYS A 102 18.28 -1.40 -29.00
C CYS A 102 17.34 -0.20 -28.78
N LEU A 103 17.25 0.70 -29.75
CA LEU A 103 16.29 1.82 -29.73
C LEU A 103 14.95 1.40 -30.38
N PRO A 104 13.81 1.60 -29.69
CA PRO A 104 12.50 1.37 -30.28
C PRO A 104 12.28 2.24 -31.54
N THR A 105 11.60 1.69 -32.54
CA THR A 105 11.30 2.43 -33.79
C THR A 105 10.43 3.66 -33.48
N GLY A 106 10.94 4.86 -33.79
CA GLY A 106 10.24 6.13 -33.50
C GLY A 106 10.54 6.72 -32.12
N ALA A 107 11.41 6.09 -31.32
CA ALA A 107 11.96 6.71 -30.12
C ALA A 107 12.69 8.01 -30.52
N SER A 108 12.17 9.15 -30.08
CA SER A 108 12.78 10.42 -30.40
C SER A 108 13.85 10.74 -29.36
N LEU A 109 15.10 10.77 -29.80
CA LEU A 109 16.22 11.30 -29.01
C LEU A 109 16.02 12.76 -28.58
N SER A 110 15.02 13.46 -29.14
CA SER A 110 14.73 14.87 -28.87
C SER A 110 13.97 15.16 -27.57
N HIS A 111 13.39 14.15 -26.91
CA HIS A 111 12.64 14.35 -25.65
C HIS A 111 13.36 13.83 -24.42
N HIS A 112 14.57 13.29 -24.57
CA HIS A 112 15.33 12.74 -23.45
C HIS A 112 16.15 13.85 -22.78
N HIS A 113 16.27 13.77 -21.45
CA HIS A 113 17.14 14.62 -20.62
C HIS A 113 18.52 14.81 -21.29
N PRO A 114 19.17 15.99 -21.23
CA PRO A 114 20.41 16.28 -21.97
C PRO A 114 21.50 15.21 -21.82
N GLU A 115 21.60 14.61 -20.65
CA GLU A 115 22.57 13.56 -20.36
C GLU A 115 22.18 12.20 -20.93
N VAL A 116 20.89 11.87 -20.95
CA VAL A 116 20.37 10.67 -21.63
C VAL A 116 20.61 10.80 -23.12
N ALA A 117 20.31 11.97 -23.71
CA ALA A 117 20.56 12.22 -25.13
C ALA A 117 22.06 12.13 -25.45
N ALA A 118 22.93 12.73 -24.63
CA ALA A 118 24.38 12.64 -24.81
C ALA A 118 24.89 11.20 -24.73
N HIS A 119 24.41 10.43 -23.76
CA HIS A 119 24.80 9.03 -23.59
C HIS A 119 24.30 8.15 -24.75
N LEU A 120 23.03 8.25 -25.12
CA LEU A 120 22.46 7.47 -26.23
C LEU A 120 23.12 7.80 -27.57
N ASN A 121 23.45 9.08 -27.81
CA ASN A 121 24.24 9.49 -28.97
C ASN A 121 25.64 8.85 -28.99
N GLY A 122 26.29 8.77 -27.82
CA GLY A 122 27.59 8.10 -27.68
C GLY A 122 27.53 6.58 -27.75
N LEU A 123 26.41 5.98 -27.34
CA LEU A 123 26.17 4.53 -27.39
C LEU A 123 25.85 4.06 -28.81
N ASN A 124 25.12 4.87 -29.59
CA ASN A 124 24.64 4.57 -30.95
C ASN A 124 24.07 3.13 -31.09
N PRO A 125 23.07 2.77 -30.25
CA PRO A 125 22.49 1.43 -30.28
C PRO A 125 21.70 1.17 -31.58
N PRO A 126 21.62 -0.08 -32.06
CA PRO A 126 20.83 -0.43 -33.23
C PRO A 126 19.33 -0.18 -33.02
N ILE A 127 18.57 -0.02 -34.10
CA ILE A 127 17.10 0.00 -34.03
C ILE A 127 16.60 -1.41 -33.72
N CYS A 128 15.63 -1.53 -32.82
CA CYS A 128 15.06 -2.82 -32.43
C CYS A 128 14.43 -3.54 -33.62
N THR A 129 14.69 -4.84 -33.73
CA THR A 129 14.00 -5.73 -34.67
C THR A 129 12.64 -6.17 -34.10
N ALA A 130 11.80 -6.77 -34.94
CA ALA A 130 10.52 -7.34 -34.47
C ALA A 130 10.70 -8.44 -33.40
N ALA A 131 11.86 -9.10 -33.36
CA ALA A 131 12.20 -10.07 -32.31
C ALA A 131 12.57 -9.36 -31.00
N ASP A 132 13.26 -8.22 -31.06
CA ASP A 132 13.60 -7.41 -29.90
C ASP A 132 12.37 -6.72 -29.29
N LEU A 133 11.37 -6.40 -30.12
CA LEU A 133 10.12 -5.74 -29.74
C LEU A 133 9.01 -6.69 -29.31
N SER A 134 9.30 -7.98 -29.02
CA SER A 134 8.27 -8.87 -28.47
C SER A 134 7.70 -8.22 -27.21
N THR A 135 6.41 -7.91 -27.22
CA THR A 135 5.78 -7.15 -26.13
C THR A 135 6.05 -7.86 -24.80
N PRO A 136 6.67 -7.19 -23.82
CA PRO A 136 6.79 -7.76 -22.48
C PRO A 136 5.38 -8.10 -21.99
N LEU A 137 5.23 -9.22 -21.28
CA LEU A 137 3.92 -9.58 -20.73
C LEU A 137 3.44 -8.42 -19.86
N SER A 138 2.19 -7.99 -20.08
CA SER A 138 1.55 -7.01 -19.22
C SER A 138 1.33 -7.60 -17.83
N ALA A 139 1.42 -6.77 -16.78
CA ALA A 139 1.01 -7.19 -15.45
C ALA A 139 -0.48 -7.58 -15.45
N PRO A 140 -0.88 -8.66 -14.74
CA PRO A 140 -2.28 -8.98 -14.58
C PRO A 140 -3.04 -7.83 -13.88
N GLN A 141 -4.24 -7.52 -14.37
CA GLN A 141 -5.10 -6.48 -13.81
C GLN A 141 -6.31 -7.09 -13.10
N ASN A 142 -7.01 -6.26 -12.30
CA ASN A 142 -8.21 -6.64 -11.57
C ASN A 142 -8.00 -7.87 -10.66
N LEU A 143 -6.85 -7.93 -9.98
CA LEU A 143 -6.65 -8.93 -8.94
C LEU A 143 -7.69 -8.70 -7.84
N ALA A 144 -8.53 -9.68 -7.60
CA ALA A 144 -9.59 -9.65 -6.61
C ALA A 144 -9.56 -10.92 -5.76
N ALA A 145 -10.05 -10.81 -4.53
CA ALA A 145 -10.14 -11.91 -3.59
C ALA A 145 -11.58 -12.08 -3.08
N ASN A 146 -12.01 -13.32 -2.93
CA ASN A 146 -13.22 -13.69 -2.20
C ASN A 146 -12.83 -14.61 -1.04
N VAL A 147 -13.23 -14.26 0.18
CA VAL A 147 -12.96 -15.06 1.38
C VAL A 147 -14.17 -15.94 1.69
N SER A 148 -13.95 -17.24 1.86
CA SER A 148 -14.99 -18.19 2.29
C SER A 148 -14.36 -19.39 2.96
N ASP A 149 -14.86 -19.80 4.13
CA ASP A 149 -14.53 -21.07 4.81
C ASP A 149 -13.02 -21.38 4.91
N GLY A 150 -12.22 -20.42 5.39
CA GLY A 150 -10.76 -20.59 5.54
C GLY A 150 -10.01 -20.67 4.20
N GLN A 151 -10.63 -20.20 3.13
CA GLN A 151 -10.04 -20.09 1.81
C GLN A 151 -10.15 -18.68 1.26
N VAL A 152 -9.11 -18.26 0.55
CA VAL A 152 -9.09 -17.03 -0.26
C VAL A 152 -9.05 -17.43 -1.72
N ARG A 153 -10.15 -17.20 -2.44
CA ARG A 153 -10.23 -17.41 -3.89
C ARG A 153 -9.78 -16.13 -4.61
N LEU A 154 -8.64 -16.20 -5.28
CA LEU A 154 -8.05 -15.13 -6.06
C LEU A 154 -8.44 -15.27 -7.53
N MET A 155 -8.74 -14.13 -8.17
CA MET A 155 -9.06 -14.03 -9.59
C MET A 155 -8.40 -12.80 -10.18
N TRP A 156 -7.98 -12.87 -11.45
CA TRP A 156 -7.43 -11.73 -12.17
C TRP A 156 -7.75 -11.81 -13.67
N ALA A 157 -7.53 -10.72 -14.39
CA ALA A 157 -7.67 -10.70 -15.85
C ALA A 157 -6.56 -11.51 -16.53
N ALA A 158 -6.92 -12.40 -17.45
CA ALA A 158 -5.96 -13.20 -18.19
C ALA A 158 -5.08 -12.32 -19.10
N VAL A 159 -3.77 -12.58 -19.10
CA VAL A 159 -2.78 -11.84 -19.89
C VAL A 159 -2.55 -12.54 -21.24
N SER A 160 -2.63 -11.78 -22.32
CA SER A 160 -2.35 -12.30 -23.67
C SER A 160 -0.88 -12.74 -23.77
N ASN A 161 -0.64 -13.88 -24.43
CA ASN A 161 0.68 -14.52 -24.57
C ASN A 161 1.31 -15.04 -23.26
N ALA A 162 0.56 -15.04 -22.15
CA ALA A 162 0.98 -15.74 -20.95
C ALA A 162 0.83 -17.26 -21.11
N VAL A 163 1.89 -17.99 -20.76
CA VAL A 163 1.87 -19.46 -20.63
C VAL A 163 1.47 -19.89 -19.21
N GLY A 164 1.46 -18.94 -18.27
CA GLY A 164 1.02 -19.19 -16.90
C GLY A 164 1.16 -17.97 -15.99
N TYR A 165 1.04 -18.21 -14.69
CA TYR A 165 1.13 -17.18 -13.66
C TYR A 165 2.02 -17.65 -12.51
N GLU A 166 2.54 -16.68 -11.77
CA GLU A 166 3.21 -16.86 -10.49
C GLU A 166 2.48 -16.01 -9.46
N LEU A 167 2.17 -16.59 -8.31
CA LEU A 167 1.58 -15.87 -7.19
C LEU A 167 2.58 -15.80 -6.04
N ARG A 168 2.59 -14.65 -5.37
CA ARG A 168 3.24 -14.50 -4.07
C ARG A 168 2.21 -14.05 -3.04
N THR A 169 2.40 -14.53 -1.83
CA THR A 169 1.68 -14.03 -0.66
C THR A 169 2.65 -13.70 0.44
N TRP A 170 2.19 -12.86 1.34
CA TRP A 170 2.90 -12.43 2.51
C TRP A 170 1.86 -12.32 3.64
N ASP A 171 2.18 -12.73 4.86
CA ASP A 171 1.30 -12.53 6.02
C ASP A 171 1.94 -11.64 7.11
N ASN A 172 1.07 -10.99 7.87
CA ASN A 172 1.42 -10.02 8.90
C ASN A 172 2.29 -10.56 10.05
N PHE A 173 2.37 -11.88 10.24
CA PHE A 173 3.22 -12.49 11.26
C PHE A 173 4.63 -12.75 10.73
N ASP A 174 4.76 -13.39 9.57
CA ASP A 174 6.05 -13.83 9.04
C ASP A 174 6.81 -12.71 8.31
N ARG A 175 6.13 -11.62 7.92
CA ARG A 175 6.77 -10.40 7.38
C ARG A 175 7.65 -10.62 6.14
N GLN A 176 7.44 -11.73 5.41
CA GLN A 176 8.19 -12.09 4.19
C GLN A 176 7.32 -12.65 3.06
N TRP A 177 7.58 -12.24 1.82
CA TRP A 177 6.95 -12.80 0.63
C TRP A 177 7.38 -14.24 0.38
N TYR A 178 6.42 -15.11 0.12
CA TYR A 178 6.65 -16.48 -0.32
C TYR A 178 5.72 -16.84 -1.49
N SER A 179 6.22 -17.68 -2.40
CA SER A 179 5.46 -18.10 -3.57
C SER A 179 4.40 -19.14 -3.20
N ILE A 180 3.22 -19.03 -3.81
CA ILE A 180 2.10 -19.96 -3.66
C ILE A 180 1.58 -20.41 -5.02
N GLY A 181 0.87 -21.54 -5.05
CA GLY A 181 0.19 -22.06 -6.24
C GLY A 181 1.04 -22.73 -7.31
N GLY A 182 2.37 -22.58 -7.29
CA GLY A 182 3.26 -23.28 -8.23
C GLY A 182 3.06 -22.83 -9.69
N GLU A 183 3.19 -23.75 -10.64
CA GLU A 183 3.05 -23.47 -12.08
C GLU A 183 1.59 -23.34 -12.51
N LEU A 184 0.99 -22.19 -12.17
CA LEU A 184 -0.39 -21.90 -12.53
C LEU A 184 -0.54 -21.63 -14.03
N THR A 185 -1.62 -22.11 -14.64
CA THR A 185 -1.96 -21.89 -16.07
C THR A 185 -3.28 -21.15 -16.25
N THR A 186 -4.10 -21.04 -15.20
CA THR A 186 -5.38 -20.34 -15.18
C THR A 186 -5.30 -19.05 -14.40
N ALA A 187 -6.18 -18.08 -14.72
CA ALA A 187 -6.24 -16.78 -14.07
C ALA A 187 -7.03 -16.79 -12.73
N GLU A 188 -6.90 -17.89 -11.99
CA GLU A 188 -7.53 -18.08 -10.69
C GLU A 188 -6.70 -19.03 -9.82
N TYR A 189 -6.75 -18.81 -8.51
CA TYR A 189 -6.10 -19.67 -7.53
C TYR A 189 -6.82 -19.61 -6.18
N THR A 190 -6.94 -20.73 -5.48
CA THR A 190 -7.50 -20.78 -4.12
C THR A 190 -6.39 -21.06 -3.12
N HIS A 191 -6.13 -20.10 -2.24
CA HIS A 191 -5.20 -20.25 -1.12
C HIS A 191 -5.95 -20.71 0.12
N THR A 192 -5.52 -21.82 0.73
CA THR A 192 -6.00 -22.22 2.06
C THR A 192 -5.26 -21.39 3.10
N VAL A 193 -5.99 -20.61 3.89
CA VAL A 193 -5.45 -19.64 4.84
C VAL A 193 -5.70 -20.07 6.27
N GLN A 194 -4.80 -19.71 7.17
CA GLN A 194 -5.07 -19.78 8.62
C GLN A 194 -6.11 -18.72 8.99
N THR A 195 -7.00 -19.08 9.93
CA THR A 195 -8.09 -18.23 10.44
C THR A 195 -7.76 -17.74 11.86
N ASP A 196 -6.50 -17.45 12.11
CA ASP A 196 -5.91 -17.01 13.38
C ASP A 196 -5.72 -15.49 13.47
N GLY A 197 -6.38 -14.73 12.59
CA GLY A 197 -6.32 -13.27 12.53
C GLY A 197 -5.24 -12.75 11.58
N ARG A 198 -4.66 -13.64 10.77
CA ARG A 198 -3.73 -13.27 9.71
C ARG A 198 -4.39 -12.44 8.62
N SER A 199 -3.72 -11.36 8.27
CA SER A 199 -3.98 -10.62 7.05
C SER A 199 -3.01 -11.11 5.98
N TYR A 200 -3.52 -11.40 4.78
CA TYR A 200 -2.72 -11.90 3.67
C TYR A 200 -2.65 -10.85 2.57
N TYR A 201 -1.45 -10.63 2.07
CA TYR A 201 -1.20 -9.78 0.93
C TYR A 201 -1.00 -10.67 -0.29
N TYR A 202 -1.53 -10.26 -1.44
CA TYR A 202 -1.38 -11.03 -2.67
C TYR A 202 -0.96 -10.15 -3.84
N GLN A 203 -0.09 -10.70 -4.66
CA GLN A 203 0.23 -10.20 -5.99
C GLN A 203 0.36 -11.38 -6.95
N VAL A 204 0.05 -11.11 -8.21
CA VAL A 204 0.22 -12.07 -9.30
C VAL A 204 1.01 -11.43 -10.43
N ARG A 205 1.86 -12.21 -11.08
CA ARG A 205 2.49 -11.82 -12.34
C ARG A 205 2.30 -12.90 -13.38
N ALA A 206 2.31 -12.52 -14.64
CA ALA A 206 2.21 -13.42 -15.75
C ALA A 206 3.60 -13.94 -16.16
N ARG A 207 3.65 -15.21 -16.56
CA ARG A 207 4.83 -15.89 -17.10
C ARG A 207 4.62 -16.16 -18.58
N GLY A 208 5.59 -15.77 -19.39
CA GLY A 208 5.63 -16.03 -20.83
C GLY A 208 6.57 -17.18 -21.19
N ALA A 209 6.78 -17.37 -22.50
CA ALA A 209 7.78 -18.31 -22.99
C ALA A 209 9.20 -17.90 -22.56
N GLN A 210 10.12 -18.87 -22.47
CA GLN A 210 11.53 -18.65 -22.11
C GLN A 210 11.74 -17.94 -20.75
N GLU A 211 10.90 -18.26 -19.76
CA GLU A 211 10.96 -17.69 -18.39
C GLU A 211 10.79 -16.16 -18.31
N THR A 212 10.23 -15.53 -19.35
CA THR A 212 9.85 -14.12 -19.30
C THR A 212 8.74 -13.90 -18.27
N ARG A 213 8.81 -12.77 -17.55
CA ARG A 213 7.85 -12.41 -16.50
C ARG A 213 7.35 -10.98 -16.73
N SER A 214 6.07 -10.75 -16.46
CA SER A 214 5.56 -9.39 -16.31
C SER A 214 6.02 -8.79 -14.98
N ALA A 215 5.80 -7.48 -14.82
CA ALA A 215 5.72 -6.87 -13.50
C ALA A 215 4.63 -7.54 -12.64
N TRP A 216 4.72 -7.36 -11.32
CA TRP A 216 3.65 -7.77 -10.41
C TRP A 216 2.40 -6.90 -10.58
N SER A 217 1.22 -7.48 -10.34
CA SER A 217 -0.03 -6.73 -10.23
C SER A 217 0.03 -5.75 -9.06
N GLU A 218 -0.93 -4.81 -9.03
CA GLU A 218 -1.28 -4.11 -7.79
C GLU A 218 -1.49 -5.11 -6.65
N ARG A 219 -1.06 -4.72 -5.45
CA ARG A 219 -1.17 -5.52 -4.24
C ARG A 219 -2.58 -5.40 -3.69
N ILE A 220 -3.19 -6.54 -3.34
CA ILE A 220 -4.42 -6.55 -2.55
C ILE A 220 -4.14 -7.07 -1.14
N ILE A 221 -4.90 -6.58 -0.18
CA ILE A 221 -4.90 -7.02 1.22
C ILE A 221 -6.19 -7.78 1.46
N VAL A 222 -6.08 -8.97 2.05
CA VAL A 222 -7.20 -9.83 2.39
C VAL A 222 -7.14 -10.12 3.88
N VAL A 223 -8.05 -9.50 4.60
CA VAL A 223 -8.18 -9.68 6.04
C VAL A 223 -9.02 -10.93 6.30
N VAL A 224 -8.45 -11.93 6.98
CA VAL A 224 -9.16 -13.13 7.38
C VAL A 224 -9.64 -12.94 8.81
N VAL A 225 -10.94 -12.71 8.96
CA VAL A 225 -11.57 -12.55 10.28
C VAL A 225 -11.47 -13.88 11.05
N PRO A 226 -10.80 -13.93 12.21
CA PRO A 226 -10.68 -15.15 12.97
C PRO A 226 -11.98 -15.48 13.70
N THR A 227 -12.19 -16.77 13.95
CA THR A 227 -13.29 -17.23 14.83
C THR A 227 -12.90 -17.23 16.31
N LYS A 228 -11.60 -17.08 16.61
CA LYS A 228 -11.02 -16.93 17.95
C LYS A 228 -9.78 -16.07 17.87
N PHE A 229 -9.68 -15.09 18.76
CA PHE A 229 -8.54 -14.17 18.81
C PHE A 229 -7.47 -14.69 19.79
N PRO A 230 -6.21 -14.88 19.35
CA PRO A 230 -5.12 -15.32 20.23
C PRO A 230 -4.62 -14.17 21.12
N PRO A 231 -3.80 -14.45 22.15
CA PRO A 231 -3.06 -13.41 22.86
C PRO A 231 -2.02 -12.74 21.94
N PRO A 232 -1.65 -11.47 22.20
CA PRO A 232 -0.62 -10.78 21.43
C PRO A 232 0.73 -11.52 21.44
N PRO A 233 1.48 -11.55 20.33
CA PRO A 233 2.85 -12.06 20.31
C PRO A 233 3.76 -11.28 21.27
N LEU A 234 4.61 -11.99 22.03
CA LEU A 234 5.59 -11.39 22.94
C LEU A 234 6.54 -10.39 22.23
N SER A 235 6.79 -10.59 20.94
CA SER A 235 7.63 -9.72 20.11
C SER A 235 7.10 -8.29 19.98
N LEU A 236 5.81 -8.05 20.26
CA LEU A 236 5.20 -6.72 20.19
C LEU A 236 5.38 -5.91 21.49
N GLY A 237 5.90 -6.53 22.56
CA GLY A 237 6.08 -5.88 23.86
C GLY A 237 4.77 -5.39 24.49
N ILE A 238 3.66 -6.08 24.20
CA ILE A 238 2.32 -5.76 24.71
C ILE A 238 2.09 -6.51 26.03
N ASP A 239 1.41 -5.87 26.98
CA ASP A 239 1.09 -6.44 28.29
C ASP A 239 0.31 -7.76 28.17
N LEU A 240 0.58 -8.69 29.08
CA LEU A 240 -0.12 -9.95 29.23
C LEU A 240 -1.58 -9.79 29.72
N GLU A 241 -1.96 -8.60 30.17
CA GLU A 241 -3.36 -8.23 30.44
C GLU A 241 -4.24 -8.35 29.18
N TYR A 242 -3.68 -8.04 28.01
CA TYR A 242 -4.36 -8.26 26.74
C TYR A 242 -4.25 -9.73 26.34
N GLN A 243 -5.40 -10.41 26.20
CA GLN A 243 -5.48 -11.83 25.85
C GLN A 243 -6.09 -12.08 24.47
N LYS A 244 -6.55 -11.04 23.80
CA LYS A 244 -7.05 -11.08 22.43
C LYS A 244 -6.31 -10.08 21.56
N TYR A 245 -6.05 -10.46 20.32
CA TYR A 245 -5.22 -9.73 19.38
C TYR A 245 -5.70 -9.95 17.94
N PHE A 246 -5.72 -8.89 17.15
CA PHE A 246 -5.66 -8.97 15.69
C PHE A 246 -4.77 -7.87 15.13
N GLU A 247 -4.39 -8.00 13.87
CA GLU A 247 -3.63 -6.99 13.15
C GLU A 247 -4.17 -6.83 11.73
N VAL A 248 -4.23 -5.57 11.29
CA VAL A 248 -4.59 -5.20 9.93
C VAL A 248 -3.56 -4.20 9.44
N GLY A 249 -2.75 -4.58 8.45
CA GLY A 249 -1.94 -3.58 7.74
C GLY A 249 -0.75 -3.02 8.50
N GLY A 250 -0.31 -3.66 9.59
CA GLY A 250 0.66 -3.12 10.55
C GLY A 250 0.03 -2.49 11.79
N VAL A 251 -1.29 -2.28 11.79
CA VAL A 251 -2.05 -1.70 12.91
C VAL A 251 -2.56 -2.80 13.82
N VAL A 252 -2.20 -2.70 15.09
CA VAL A 252 -2.49 -3.73 16.09
C VAL A 252 -3.74 -3.37 16.87
N ALA A 253 -4.65 -4.32 17.04
CA ALA A 253 -5.76 -4.21 17.97
C ALA A 253 -5.64 -5.24 19.10
N VAL A 254 -5.90 -4.80 20.32
CA VAL A 254 -5.77 -5.62 21.54
C VAL A 254 -6.96 -5.46 22.47
N ALA A 255 -7.31 -6.54 23.15
CA ALA A 255 -8.38 -6.54 24.12
C ALA A 255 -8.11 -7.51 25.30
N PRO A 256 -8.64 -7.23 26.50
CA PRO A 256 -8.68 -8.21 27.57
C PRO A 256 -9.62 -9.38 27.24
N ILE A 257 -9.62 -10.40 28.10
CA ILE A 257 -10.27 -11.69 27.81
C ILE A 257 -11.81 -11.65 27.80
N ASP A 258 -12.37 -10.69 28.52
CA ASP A 258 -13.81 -10.44 28.71
C ASP A 258 -14.48 -9.78 27.50
N VAL A 259 -13.74 -8.98 26.73
CA VAL A 259 -14.22 -8.44 25.44
C VAL A 259 -14.67 -9.58 24.54
N THR A 260 -15.91 -9.56 24.07
CA THR A 260 -16.45 -10.67 23.28
C THR A 260 -15.75 -10.83 21.92
N ASP A 261 -15.66 -12.07 21.41
CA ASP A 261 -15.13 -12.29 20.04
C ASP A 261 -15.95 -11.54 18.99
N HIS A 262 -17.26 -11.38 19.22
CA HIS A 262 -18.13 -10.59 18.35
C HIS A 262 -17.69 -9.12 18.26
N ARG A 263 -17.32 -8.51 19.40
CA ARG A 263 -16.81 -7.13 19.43
C ARG A 263 -15.47 -7.02 18.70
N MET A 264 -14.58 -7.99 18.88
CA MET A 264 -13.31 -8.03 18.14
C MET A 264 -13.53 -8.11 16.63
N VAL A 265 -14.46 -8.96 16.17
CA VAL A 265 -14.85 -9.06 14.75
C VAL A 265 -15.43 -7.74 14.24
N GLU A 266 -16.36 -7.13 14.97
CA GLU A 266 -16.98 -5.87 14.58
C GLU A 266 -15.96 -4.75 14.38
N VAL A 267 -15.01 -4.58 15.32
CA VAL A 267 -13.94 -3.58 15.20
C VAL A 267 -13.04 -3.90 14.01
N GLN A 268 -12.67 -5.16 13.79
CA GLN A 268 -11.83 -5.56 12.66
C GLN A 268 -12.53 -5.27 11.31
N GLU A 269 -13.83 -5.56 11.21
CA GLU A 269 -14.62 -5.31 10.00
C GLU A 269 -14.80 -3.81 9.72
N ILE A 270 -15.09 -3.00 10.76
CA ILE A 270 -15.19 -1.54 10.62
C ILE A 270 -13.84 -0.97 10.18
N PHE A 271 -12.75 -1.31 10.87
CA PHE A 271 -11.42 -0.79 10.55
C PHE A 271 -10.97 -1.17 9.14
N SER A 272 -11.13 -2.44 8.76
CA SER A 272 -10.77 -2.92 7.43
C SER A 272 -11.63 -2.29 6.33
N GLY A 273 -12.92 -2.09 6.60
CA GLY A 273 -13.84 -1.46 5.66
C GLY A 273 -13.58 0.03 5.46
N MET A 274 -13.22 0.77 6.52
CA MET A 274 -12.88 2.19 6.46
C MET A 274 -11.60 2.47 5.66
N LEU A 275 -10.66 1.52 5.67
CA LEU A 275 -9.37 1.61 4.98
C LEU A 275 -9.30 0.78 3.70
N ALA A 276 -10.45 0.34 3.19
CA ALA A 276 -10.53 -0.38 1.92
C ALA A 276 -9.86 0.47 0.82
N ASN A 277 -8.90 -0.12 0.11
CA ASN A 277 -8.11 0.54 -0.94
C ASN A 277 -7.26 1.76 -0.48
N ARG A 278 -6.99 1.92 0.82
CA ARG A 278 -6.10 2.96 1.37
C ARG A 278 -4.84 2.37 2.01
N ALA A 279 -4.04 1.67 1.20
CA ALA A 279 -2.78 1.07 1.65
C ALA A 279 -1.77 2.13 2.13
N ASP A 280 -1.81 3.31 1.54
CA ASP A 280 -1.02 4.49 1.93
C ASP A 280 -1.28 4.92 3.38
N LEU A 281 -2.55 4.92 3.82
CA LEU A 281 -2.89 5.23 5.21
C LEU A 281 -2.49 4.13 6.17
N LEU A 282 -2.69 2.86 5.78
CA LEU A 282 -2.26 1.72 6.59
C LEU A 282 -0.74 1.74 6.79
N GLU A 283 0.03 2.09 5.76
CA GLU A 283 1.50 2.21 5.87
C GLU A 283 1.92 3.34 6.80
N ALA A 284 1.28 4.52 6.74
CA ALA A 284 1.51 5.61 7.68
C ALA A 284 1.20 5.18 9.13
N MET A 285 0.05 4.56 9.36
CA MET A 285 -0.33 4.04 10.68
C MET A 285 0.64 2.96 11.19
N ALA A 286 1.06 2.05 10.32
CA ALA A 286 2.02 1.01 10.67
C ALA A 286 3.39 1.60 11.05
N TYR A 287 3.84 2.63 10.32
CA TYR A 287 5.10 3.33 10.59
C TYR A 287 5.14 3.93 12.00
N TYR A 288 4.01 4.49 12.45
CA TYR A 288 3.85 5.01 13.82
C TYR A 288 3.36 3.98 14.83
N ASN A 289 3.45 2.68 14.54
CA ASN A 289 3.05 1.60 15.45
C ASN A 289 1.63 1.81 16.03
N THR A 290 0.66 2.23 15.20
CA THR A 290 -0.70 2.51 15.65
C THR A 290 -1.32 1.33 16.41
N ARG A 291 -2.00 1.63 17.53
CA ARG A 291 -2.67 0.63 18.38
C ARG A 291 -4.13 0.98 18.64
N ILE A 292 -5.00 -0.01 18.54
CA ILE A 292 -6.41 0.07 18.92
C ILE A 292 -6.60 -0.75 20.19
N ASN A 293 -6.91 -0.11 21.31
CA ASN A 293 -7.20 -0.82 22.56
C ASN A 293 -8.71 -0.91 22.74
N ILE A 294 -9.23 -2.10 23.05
CA ILE A 294 -10.64 -2.31 23.34
C ILE A 294 -10.76 -2.67 24.82
N ASN A 295 -11.23 -1.76 25.68
CA ASN A 295 -11.31 -1.95 27.14
C ASN A 295 -12.39 -1.06 27.82
N ASP A 296 -12.70 -1.31 29.10
CA ASP A 296 -13.67 -0.53 29.92
C ASP A 296 -13.08 0.73 30.58
N ASP A 297 -11.78 0.93 30.44
CA ASP A 297 -11.10 1.97 31.21
C ASP A 297 -11.50 3.36 30.71
N ASN A 298 -12.22 4.08 31.58
CA ASN A 298 -12.31 5.54 31.60
C ASN A 298 -10.93 6.21 31.87
N ASP A 299 -9.80 5.51 31.67
CA ASP A 299 -8.47 6.08 31.89
C ASP A 299 -8.22 7.18 30.84
N PRO A 300 -8.19 8.46 31.24
CA PRO A 300 -8.01 9.59 30.33
C PRO A 300 -6.58 9.68 29.76
N LEU A 301 -5.74 8.67 29.94
CA LEU A 301 -4.32 8.67 29.59
C LEU A 301 -3.97 8.15 28.19
N ALA A 302 -4.92 7.75 27.34
CA ALA A 302 -4.59 7.14 26.03
C ALA A 302 -4.75 8.03 24.80
N TYR A 303 -5.13 9.31 24.95
CA TYR A 303 -4.71 10.32 23.98
C TYR A 303 -3.22 10.62 24.23
N LYS A 304 -2.32 9.71 23.86
CA LYS A 304 -0.93 10.08 23.61
C LYS A 304 -0.85 10.75 22.23
N ILE A 305 -1.54 11.88 22.16
CA ILE A 305 -1.31 12.95 21.19
C ILE A 305 0.17 13.30 21.29
N LYS A 306 0.78 13.49 20.12
CA LYS A 306 2.09 14.12 19.84
C LYS A 306 2.58 15.01 20.99
N THR A 307 3.13 14.41 22.04
CA THR A 307 4.09 15.07 22.92
C THR A 307 5.46 14.65 22.40
N SER A 308 6.46 15.50 22.57
CA SER A 308 7.81 15.34 22.01
C SER A 308 8.50 13.99 22.29
N ASN A 309 7.87 13.11 23.09
CA ASN A 309 8.40 11.83 23.55
C ASN A 309 7.38 10.66 23.47
N ALA A 310 6.24 10.77 22.77
CA ALA A 310 5.28 9.65 22.62
C ALA A 310 5.38 8.99 21.23
N GLU A 311 5.71 7.69 21.21
CA GLU A 311 6.15 6.92 20.03
C GLU A 311 5.04 6.13 19.30
N TRP A 312 3.74 6.43 19.50
CA TRP A 312 2.64 5.66 18.90
C TRP A 312 1.33 6.44 18.72
N TRP A 313 0.57 6.13 17.66
CA TRP A 313 -0.84 6.55 17.51
C TRP A 313 -1.79 5.52 18.13
N GLY A 314 -3.01 5.91 18.49
CA GLY A 314 -3.99 4.92 18.88
C GLY A 314 -5.39 5.43 19.15
N ALA A 315 -6.31 4.47 19.24
CA ALA A 315 -7.71 4.68 19.61
C ALA A 315 -8.06 3.76 20.79
N ASN A 316 -8.84 4.26 21.73
CA ASN A 316 -9.45 3.46 22.77
C ASN A 316 -10.93 3.26 22.43
N LEU A 317 -11.37 2.02 22.43
CA LEU A 317 -12.74 1.64 22.12
C LEU A 317 -13.38 1.06 23.37
N PRO A 318 -14.59 1.51 23.74
CA PRO A 318 -15.33 0.93 24.85
C PRO A 318 -15.63 -0.55 24.58
N GLU A 319 -15.43 -1.39 25.61
CA GLU A 319 -15.74 -2.82 25.55
C GLU A 319 -17.25 -3.11 25.47
N ASN A 320 -18.06 -2.27 26.10
CA ASN A 320 -19.48 -2.50 26.38
C ASN A 320 -20.42 -1.70 25.47
N GLU A 321 -19.90 -0.85 24.57
CA GLU A 321 -20.71 -0.12 23.59
C GLU A 321 -20.64 -0.79 22.21
N PRO A 322 -21.69 -1.52 21.80
CA PRO A 322 -21.83 -2.02 20.42
C PRO A 322 -22.30 -0.91 19.47
N ASP A 323 -22.09 0.37 19.79
CA ASP A 323 -22.42 1.44 18.85
C ASP A 323 -21.26 1.59 17.87
N CYS A 324 -21.53 1.22 16.61
CA CYS A 324 -20.63 1.50 15.51
C CYS A 324 -20.26 2.98 15.45
N TYR A 325 -21.09 3.89 15.98
CA TYR A 325 -20.78 5.31 16.06
C TYR A 325 -19.43 5.59 16.72
N VAL A 326 -19.25 5.18 17.98
CA VAL A 326 -17.99 5.44 18.71
C VAL A 326 -16.81 4.78 18.02
N THR A 327 -17.02 3.56 17.51
CA THR A 327 -15.95 2.82 16.82
C THR A 327 -15.50 3.54 15.55
N ILE A 328 -16.44 3.99 14.72
CA ILE A 328 -16.14 4.72 13.50
C ILE A 328 -15.51 6.08 13.84
N HIS A 329 -16.04 6.78 14.84
CA HIS A 329 -15.57 8.09 15.28
C HIS A 329 -14.09 8.06 15.73
N GLU A 330 -13.75 7.17 16.65
CA GLU A 330 -12.37 7.06 17.14
C GLU A 330 -11.41 6.58 16.06
N LEU A 331 -11.84 5.70 15.16
CA LEU A 331 -11.00 5.28 14.02
C LEU A 331 -10.85 6.40 12.98
N ALA A 332 -11.83 7.29 12.83
CA ALA A 332 -11.73 8.45 11.96
C ALA A 332 -10.67 9.45 12.47
N HIS A 333 -10.49 9.60 13.78
CA HIS A 333 -9.37 10.36 14.36
C HIS A 333 -8.01 9.77 13.99
N VAL A 334 -7.86 8.45 14.07
CA VAL A 334 -6.62 7.78 13.68
C VAL A 334 -6.33 7.97 12.18
N ILE A 335 -7.37 7.90 11.34
CA ILE A 335 -7.28 8.21 9.91
C ILE A 335 -6.87 9.65 9.66
N HIS A 336 -7.40 10.60 10.44
CA HIS A 336 -7.01 12.01 10.33
C HIS A 336 -5.50 12.16 10.57
N TYR A 337 -4.96 11.59 11.64
CA TYR A 337 -3.51 11.63 11.90
C TYR A 337 -2.69 11.01 10.76
N ALA A 338 -3.17 9.92 10.16
CA ALA A 338 -2.53 9.30 9.01
C ALA A 338 -2.51 10.22 7.78
N LEU A 339 -3.60 10.97 7.55
CA LEU A 339 -3.68 11.96 6.47
C LEU A 339 -2.75 13.16 6.72
N GLU A 340 -2.64 13.62 7.97
CA GLU A 340 -1.75 14.74 8.33
C GLU A 340 -0.27 14.45 8.07
N ASP A 341 0.13 13.18 8.14
CA ASP A 341 1.52 12.76 7.92
C ASP A 341 1.87 12.60 6.43
N GLN A 342 0.88 12.58 5.53
CA GLN A 342 1.13 12.49 4.10
C GLN A 342 1.76 13.79 3.55
N ALA A 343 2.37 13.70 2.36
CA ALA A 343 3.05 14.83 1.73
C ALA A 343 2.13 16.05 1.50
N ASP A 344 0.82 15.81 1.36
CA ASP A 344 -0.25 16.80 1.17
C ASP A 344 -1.07 17.05 2.44
N GLY A 345 -0.63 16.57 3.61
CA GLY A 345 -1.35 16.69 4.88
C GLY A 345 -1.62 18.14 5.32
N GLU A 346 -0.70 19.07 5.05
CA GLU A 346 -0.92 20.51 5.31
C GLU A 346 -2.05 21.08 4.44
N GLU A 347 -2.12 20.67 3.16
CA GLU A 347 -3.18 21.08 2.24
C GLU A 347 -4.53 20.49 2.66
N PHE A 348 -4.55 19.20 3.04
CA PHE A 348 -5.73 18.53 3.59
C PHE A 348 -6.27 19.28 4.82
N ASN A 349 -5.42 19.58 5.79
CA ASN A 349 -5.81 20.30 7.00
C ASN A 349 -6.30 21.72 6.70
N SER A 350 -5.68 22.42 5.75
CA SER A 350 -6.15 23.74 5.33
C SER A 350 -7.54 23.68 4.69
N LYS A 351 -7.82 22.66 3.87
CA LYS A 351 -9.15 22.44 3.28
C LYS A 351 -10.18 22.13 4.37
N LEU A 352 -9.86 21.20 5.28
CA LEU A 352 -10.74 20.80 6.36
C LEU A 352 -11.12 21.97 7.30
N ASN A 353 -10.15 22.82 7.65
CA ASN A 353 -10.41 24.06 8.40
C ASN A 353 -11.38 24.98 7.65
N ALA A 354 -11.17 25.21 6.36
CA ALA A 354 -12.04 26.07 5.56
C ALA A 354 -13.47 25.52 5.45
N LEU A 355 -13.63 24.18 5.40
CA LEU A 355 -14.94 23.53 5.42
C LEU A 355 -15.64 23.71 6.76
N LEU A 356 -14.95 23.49 7.88
CA LEU A 356 -15.50 23.72 9.21
C LEU A 356 -15.98 25.19 9.36
N ASP A 357 -15.13 26.16 8.99
CA ASP A 357 -15.49 27.58 9.05
C ASP A 357 -16.75 27.91 8.21
N ALA A 358 -16.85 27.34 7.01
CA ALA A 358 -17.99 27.53 6.12
C ALA A 358 -19.27 26.87 6.67
N ALA A 359 -19.15 25.68 7.27
CA ALA A 359 -20.25 24.94 7.87
C ALA A 359 -20.83 25.71 9.06
N LEU A 360 -19.96 26.17 9.98
CA LEU A 360 -20.36 26.98 11.14
C LEU A 360 -20.99 28.32 10.72
N THR A 361 -20.42 28.98 9.71
CA THR A 361 -21.00 30.24 9.17
C THR A 361 -22.41 30.03 8.60
N SER A 362 -22.66 28.85 8.04
CA SER A 362 -23.96 28.46 7.47
C SER A 362 -24.93 27.89 8.53
N GLY A 363 -24.49 27.80 9.79
CA GLY A 363 -25.24 27.27 10.91
C GLY A 363 -25.39 25.75 10.96
N LEU A 364 -24.58 25.02 10.19
CA LEU A 364 -24.47 23.56 10.31
C LEU A 364 -23.67 23.19 11.57
N TRP A 365 -23.97 22.03 12.15
CA TRP A 365 -23.25 21.48 13.31
C TRP A 365 -23.27 22.36 14.59
N ASN A 366 -24.10 23.40 14.63
CA ASN A 366 -24.24 24.27 15.80
C ASN A 366 -24.63 23.45 17.03
N ASP A 367 -23.91 23.64 18.14
CA ASP A 367 -24.08 22.91 19.39
C ASP A 367 -23.87 21.37 19.29
N GLU A 368 -23.23 20.91 18.21
CA GLU A 368 -22.81 19.51 18.03
C GLU A 368 -21.30 19.33 18.28
N TYR A 369 -20.88 18.11 18.59
CA TYR A 369 -19.48 17.78 18.88
C TYR A 369 -18.55 18.09 17.69
N ALA A 370 -19.09 17.98 16.47
CA ALA A 370 -18.44 18.32 15.21
C ALA A 370 -17.95 19.79 15.15
N SER A 371 -18.55 20.70 15.92
CA SER A 371 -18.19 22.13 15.90
C SER A 371 -16.95 22.48 16.75
N THR A 372 -16.42 21.52 17.51
CA THR A 372 -15.40 21.82 18.53
C THR A 372 -14.03 22.12 17.96
N ASN A 373 -13.58 21.36 16.96
CA ASN A 373 -12.33 21.55 16.22
C ASN A 373 -12.35 20.71 14.94
N ILE A 374 -11.32 20.87 14.08
CA ILE A 374 -11.26 20.15 12.79
C ILE A 374 -11.20 18.63 12.91
N ALA A 375 -10.58 18.09 13.95
CA ALA A 375 -10.47 16.64 14.14
C ALA A 375 -11.85 16.06 14.49
N GLU A 376 -12.59 16.70 15.39
CA GLU A 376 -13.96 16.27 15.71
C GLU A 376 -14.92 16.50 14.54
N TYR A 377 -14.77 17.60 13.80
CA TYR A 377 -15.53 17.82 12.56
C TYR A 377 -15.31 16.69 11.56
N TRP A 378 -14.06 16.28 11.35
CA TRP A 378 -13.73 15.13 10.50
C TRP A 378 -14.32 13.83 11.04
N ALA A 379 -14.11 13.53 12.32
CA ALA A 379 -14.56 12.27 12.92
C ALA A 379 -16.09 12.12 12.87
N GLU A 380 -16.83 13.19 13.19
CA GLU A 380 -18.29 13.20 13.12
C GLU A 380 -18.80 13.06 11.69
N THR A 381 -18.28 13.85 10.76
CA THR A 381 -18.74 13.82 9.36
C THR A 381 -18.45 12.47 8.71
N VAL A 382 -17.27 11.87 8.95
CA VAL A 382 -16.95 10.50 8.53
C VAL A 382 -17.91 9.48 9.14
N THR A 383 -18.24 9.63 10.42
CA THR A 383 -19.16 8.74 11.11
C THR A 383 -20.54 8.76 10.50
N PHE A 384 -21.11 9.95 10.28
CA PHE A 384 -22.42 10.09 9.64
C PHE A 384 -22.42 9.67 8.17
N TRP A 385 -21.34 9.92 7.43
CA TRP A 385 -21.18 9.45 6.06
C TRP A 385 -21.30 7.92 5.98
N LEU A 386 -20.55 7.20 6.82
CA LEU A 386 -20.49 5.75 6.80
C LEU A 386 -21.74 5.07 7.38
N LYS A 387 -22.35 5.66 8.43
CA LYS A 387 -23.65 5.20 8.95
C LYS A 387 -24.79 5.42 7.96
N GLY A 388 -24.67 6.44 7.10
CA GLY A 388 -25.62 6.74 6.03
C GLY A 388 -26.77 7.66 6.45
N SER A 389 -26.72 8.21 7.66
CA SER A 389 -27.73 9.10 8.22
C SER A 389 -27.09 10.11 9.18
N VAL A 390 -27.63 11.33 9.19
CA VAL A 390 -27.37 12.43 10.14
C VAL A 390 -28.66 12.68 10.91
N ASP A 391 -28.60 12.68 12.23
CA ASP A 391 -29.76 12.90 13.11
C ASP A 391 -30.05 14.40 13.27
N LEU A 392 -31.16 14.88 12.70
CA LEU A 392 -31.57 16.29 12.78
C LEU A 392 -32.25 16.58 14.12
N ARG A 393 -31.46 16.86 15.15
CA ARG A 393 -31.92 17.06 16.54
C ARG A 393 -33.03 18.11 16.69
N GLU A 394 -32.99 19.20 15.90
CA GLU A 394 -33.97 20.29 15.99
C GLU A 394 -35.31 19.99 15.33
N THR A 395 -35.31 19.19 14.25
CA THR A 395 -36.53 18.96 13.44
C THR A 395 -37.14 17.57 13.63
N GLY A 396 -36.43 16.66 14.30
CA GLY A 396 -36.89 15.30 14.54
C GLY A 396 -36.99 14.50 13.24
N GLY A 397 -35.83 14.13 12.69
CA GLY A 397 -35.74 13.33 11.47
C GLY A 397 -34.29 12.97 11.15
N THR A 398 -34.08 12.22 10.06
CA THR A 398 -32.74 11.91 9.56
C THR A 398 -32.57 12.42 8.13
N THR A 399 -31.34 12.77 7.77
CA THR A 399 -30.96 13.09 6.38
C THR A 399 -29.65 12.40 6.04
N ARG A 400 -29.23 12.41 4.77
CA ARG A 400 -27.89 11.94 4.40
C ARG A 400 -26.90 13.10 4.48
N LEU A 401 -25.64 12.80 4.75
CA LEU A 401 -24.60 13.83 4.86
C LEU A 401 -24.50 14.66 3.58
N GLU A 402 -24.62 14.07 2.39
CA GLU A 402 -24.55 14.84 1.14
C GLU A 402 -25.68 15.89 0.97
N ASN A 403 -26.75 15.80 1.76
CA ASN A 403 -27.82 16.78 1.78
C ASN A 403 -27.65 17.80 2.92
N TYR A 404 -26.94 17.43 3.98
CA TYR A 404 -26.74 18.27 5.17
C TYR A 404 -25.46 19.10 5.06
N ASP A 405 -24.34 18.44 4.77
CA ASP A 405 -23.03 19.03 4.56
C ASP A 405 -22.38 18.43 3.27
N PRO A 406 -22.76 18.94 2.08
CA PRO A 406 -22.34 18.38 0.81
C PRO A 406 -20.83 18.47 0.55
N GLU A 407 -20.17 19.50 1.09
CA GLU A 407 -18.74 19.69 0.87
C GLU A 407 -17.92 18.75 1.77
N ALA A 408 -18.36 18.49 3.02
CA ALA A 408 -17.79 17.43 3.84
C ALA A 408 -17.94 16.06 3.18
N ALA A 409 -19.14 15.73 2.68
CA ALA A 409 -19.40 14.48 1.97
C ALA A 409 -18.48 14.29 0.75
N LYS A 410 -18.24 15.36 -0.01
CA LYS A 410 -17.33 15.35 -1.15
C LYS A 410 -15.88 15.11 -0.72
N LEU A 411 -15.40 15.82 0.30
CA LEU A 411 -14.04 15.61 0.81
C LEU A 411 -13.84 14.16 1.30
N ILE A 412 -14.82 13.61 2.02
CA ILE A 412 -14.77 12.22 2.50
C ILE A 412 -14.76 11.24 1.33
N GLN A 413 -15.57 11.45 0.29
CA GLN A 413 -15.58 10.59 -0.89
C GLN A 413 -14.25 10.64 -1.68
N GLU A 414 -13.65 11.82 -1.81
CA GLU A 414 -12.34 12.01 -2.44
C GLU A 414 -11.21 11.37 -1.63
N THR A 415 -11.33 11.41 -0.30
CA THR A 415 -10.32 10.90 0.62
C THR A 415 -10.45 9.38 0.81
N LEU A 416 -11.60 8.90 1.25
CA LEU A 416 -11.79 7.51 1.68
C LEU A 416 -12.38 6.59 0.61
N GLY A 417 -12.78 7.13 -0.55
CA GLY A 417 -13.14 6.33 -1.72
C GLY A 417 -14.22 5.28 -1.44
N ASP A 418 -13.84 4.01 -1.50
CA ASP A 418 -14.72 2.84 -1.33
C ASP A 418 -14.92 2.44 0.14
N ALA A 419 -14.64 3.33 1.09
CA ALA A 419 -14.81 3.04 2.51
C ALA A 419 -16.22 2.57 2.85
N THR A 420 -16.32 1.50 3.63
CA THR A 420 -17.59 0.89 4.04
C THR A 420 -17.56 0.44 5.49
N VAL A 421 -18.75 0.21 6.04
CA VAL A 421 -18.95 -0.38 7.37
C VAL A 421 -19.98 -1.51 7.27
N PRO A 422 -19.98 -2.48 8.22
CA PRO A 422 -20.97 -3.54 8.28
C PRO A 422 -22.40 -3.01 8.18
N SER A 423 -23.31 -3.81 7.60
CA SER A 423 -24.72 -3.41 7.46
C SER A 423 -25.41 -3.20 8.81
N SER A 424 -24.94 -3.86 9.88
CA SER A 424 -25.39 -3.63 11.26
C SER A 424 -25.12 -2.21 11.76
N CYS A 425 -24.14 -1.52 11.19
CA CYS A 425 -23.77 -0.15 11.54
C CYS A 425 -24.62 0.91 10.82
N LYS A 426 -25.31 0.52 9.75
CA LYS A 426 -26.20 1.42 9.00
C LYS A 426 -27.55 1.48 9.70
N ARG A 427 -27.98 2.68 10.09
CA ARG A 427 -29.28 2.92 10.72
C ARG A 427 -30.07 4.00 9.99
#